data_AF-A0AA48GY19-F1
#
_entry.id   AF-A0AA48GY19-F1
#
_cell.length_a   1.000
_cell.length_b   1.000
_cell.length_c   1.000
_cell.angle_alpha   90.00
_cell.angle_beta   90.00
_cell.angle_gamma   90.00
#
_symmetry.space_group_name_H-M   'P 1'
#
loop_
_entity.id
_entity.type
_entity.pdbx_description
1 polymer ?
#
loop_
_entity_poly.entity_id
_entity_poly.type
_entity_poly.pdbx_seq_one_letter_code
_entity_poly.pdbx_strand_id
1 'polypeptide(L)'
;MALARLTLVPAALALLLGTGCLPASAPFHLYPMDPGSNPAPLPAQLRIAFGWQTVAIQVTLPGGDTYQGTVPTDAPPPADRILAGSWDRVFGTGYFNAKVLGSPKYFRATLRNAAGAELLLELHTIPGDVHGGVEGVARDAAGRLYKAGH
;
A
#
# COMPACT_ATOMS: atom_id res chain seq x y z
N MET A 1 18.95 -55.91 29.46
CA MET A 1 18.93 -56.04 27.99
C MET A 1 17.92 -55.03 27.45
N ALA A 2 18.39 -54.16 26.55
CA ALA A 2 17.64 -53.21 25.69
C ALA A 2 16.78 -52.10 26.35
N LEU A 3 17.44 -50.97 26.68
CA LEU A 3 16.90 -49.63 26.52
C LEU A 3 16.78 -49.33 25.01
N ALA A 4 15.61 -48.90 24.52
CA ALA A 4 15.54 -48.14 23.27
C ALA A 4 14.17 -47.48 23.03
N ARG A 5 14.25 -46.14 22.90
CA ARG A 5 13.55 -45.31 21.89
C ARG A 5 12.05 -45.09 22.05
N LEU A 6 11.68 -43.88 22.51
CA LEU A 6 10.51 -43.13 22.04
C LEU A 6 10.55 -41.69 22.56
N THR A 7 11.50 -40.89 22.07
CA THR A 7 11.60 -39.45 22.34
C THR A 7 11.70 -38.65 21.04
N LEU A 8 10.88 -39.00 20.04
CA LEU A 8 10.92 -38.36 18.71
C LEU A 8 9.61 -37.68 18.28
N VAL A 9 8.73 -37.35 19.24
CA VAL A 9 7.43 -36.71 18.94
C VAL A 9 7.39 -35.18 19.18
N PRO A 10 8.13 -34.55 20.13
CA PRO A 10 7.95 -33.11 20.36
C PRO A 10 8.62 -32.20 19.33
N ALA A 11 9.63 -32.68 18.60
CA ALA A 11 10.37 -31.86 17.63
C ALA A 11 9.58 -31.59 16.33
N ALA A 12 8.73 -32.52 15.90
CA ALA A 12 7.94 -32.36 14.68
C ALA A 12 6.79 -31.35 14.85
N LEU A 13 6.24 -31.21 16.07
CA LEU A 13 5.14 -30.29 16.35
C LEU A 13 5.61 -28.82 16.41
N ALA A 14 6.85 -28.57 16.86
CA ALA A 14 7.44 -27.24 16.86
C ALA A 14 7.77 -26.71 15.44
N LEU A 15 8.09 -27.60 14.49
CA LEU A 15 8.32 -27.20 13.09
C LEU A 15 7.02 -26.84 12.35
N LEU A 16 5.89 -27.48 12.70
CA LEU A 16 4.58 -27.22 12.09
C LEU A 16 3.90 -25.95 12.62
N LEU A 17 4.27 -25.48 13.81
CA LEU A 17 3.81 -24.19 14.37
C LEU A 17 4.66 -22.99 13.89
N GLY A 18 5.79 -23.26 13.21
CA GLY A 18 6.72 -22.25 12.70
C GLY A 18 6.38 -21.71 11.30
N THR A 19 5.44 -22.31 10.57
CA THR A 19 4.87 -21.75 9.33
C THR A 19 3.83 -20.67 9.65
N GLY A 20 4.21 -19.76 10.55
CA GLY A 20 3.44 -18.57 10.87
C GLY A 20 3.36 -17.70 9.62
N CYS A 21 2.14 -17.55 9.13
CA CYS A 21 1.64 -16.55 8.19
C CYS A 21 2.64 -15.40 7.95
N LEU A 22 3.55 -15.57 6.98
CA LEU A 22 4.43 -14.48 6.60
C LEU A 22 3.55 -13.42 5.91
N PRO A 23 3.51 -12.18 6.41
CA PRO A 23 2.73 -11.13 5.79
C PRO A 23 3.29 -10.88 4.39
N ALA A 24 2.45 -11.02 3.36
CA ALA A 24 2.81 -10.61 2.02
C ALA A 24 3.04 -9.09 2.01
N SER A 25 4.25 -8.68 1.65
CA SER A 25 4.63 -7.28 1.46
C SER A 25 5.04 -7.04 0.02
N ALA A 26 4.51 -6.00 -0.60
CA ALA A 26 4.88 -5.57 -1.94
C ALA A 26 5.54 -4.19 -1.87
N PRO A 27 6.72 -3.99 -2.49
CA PRO A 27 7.32 -2.67 -2.62
C PRO A 27 6.49 -1.82 -3.58
N PHE A 28 6.36 -0.53 -3.29
CA PHE A 28 5.88 0.47 -4.24
C PHE A 28 6.67 1.77 -4.03
N HIS A 29 6.53 2.71 -4.95
CA HIS A 29 7.26 3.97 -4.91
C HIS A 29 6.33 5.16 -4.96
N LEU A 30 6.73 6.24 -4.28
CA LEU A 30 6.16 7.56 -4.50
C LEU A 30 7.13 8.41 -5.31
N TYR A 31 6.67 8.96 -6.42
CA TYR A 31 7.42 9.86 -7.29
C TYR A 31 6.87 11.28 -7.10
N PRO A 32 7.62 12.20 -6.48
CA PRO A 32 7.16 13.58 -6.33
C PRO A 32 6.96 14.26 -7.69
N MET A 33 5.91 15.05 -7.82
CA MET A 33 5.49 15.70 -9.08
C MET A 33 5.84 17.19 -9.13
N ASP A 34 6.78 17.63 -8.30
CA ASP A 34 7.15 19.05 -8.18
C ASP A 34 7.82 19.55 -9.47
N PRO A 35 7.38 20.69 -10.03
CA PRO A 35 7.89 21.20 -11.30
C PRO A 35 9.39 21.50 -11.21
N GLY A 36 10.17 20.92 -12.12
CA GLY A 36 11.61 21.15 -12.23
C GLY A 36 12.49 20.24 -11.37
N SER A 37 11.91 19.32 -10.60
CA SER A 37 12.66 18.26 -9.94
C SER A 37 12.57 16.98 -10.78
N ASN A 38 13.66 16.22 -10.89
CA ASN A 38 13.63 14.79 -11.24
C ASN A 38 13.88 14.01 -9.93
N PRO A 39 12.88 13.95 -9.03
CA PRO A 39 13.09 13.41 -7.71
C PRO A 39 13.19 11.89 -7.79
N ALA A 40 14.20 11.35 -7.12
CA ALA A 40 14.35 9.91 -6.96
C ALA A 40 13.07 9.30 -6.33
N PRO A 41 12.70 8.06 -6.70
CA PRO A 41 11.56 7.37 -6.10
C PRO A 41 11.74 7.26 -4.58
N LEU A 42 10.68 7.60 -3.85
CA LEU A 42 10.62 7.45 -2.41
C LEU A 42 10.10 6.06 -2.06
N PRO A 43 10.78 5.33 -1.16
CA PRO A 43 10.38 3.98 -0.83
C PRO A 43 9.04 3.97 -0.07
N ALA A 44 8.15 3.09 -0.51
CA ALA A 44 6.90 2.82 0.16
C ALA A 44 6.62 1.31 0.19
N GLN A 45 5.86 0.87 1.18
CA GLN A 45 5.59 -0.53 1.43
C GLN A 45 4.11 -0.74 1.67
N LEU A 46 3.56 -1.71 0.94
CA LEU A 46 2.21 -2.20 1.14
C LEU A 46 2.30 -3.57 1.79
N ARG A 47 1.73 -3.72 2.99
CA ARG A 47 1.73 -4.96 3.76
C ARG A 47 0.30 -5.43 3.97
N ILE A 48 0.00 -6.63 3.52
CA ILE A 48 -1.31 -7.24 3.76
C ILE A 48 -1.26 -7.92 5.12
N ALA A 49 -2.22 -7.59 5.98
CA ALA A 49 -2.30 -8.07 7.35
C ALA A 49 -3.66 -8.73 7.64
N PHE A 50 -3.67 -9.61 8.64
CA PHE A 50 -4.88 -10.27 9.14
C PHE A 50 -5.68 -11.02 8.07
N GLY A 51 -5.09 -12.06 7.49
CA GLY A 51 -5.82 -12.97 6.59
C GLY A 51 -6.46 -12.29 5.37
N TRP A 52 -5.79 -11.28 4.80
CA TRP A 52 -6.26 -10.51 3.63
C TRP A 52 -7.45 -9.57 3.90
N GLN A 53 -7.80 -9.28 5.15
CA GLN A 53 -8.89 -8.35 5.48
C GLN A 53 -8.47 -6.89 5.52
N THR A 54 -7.17 -6.63 5.74
CA THR A 54 -6.66 -5.27 5.87
C THR A 54 -5.35 -5.09 5.11
N VAL A 55 -5.19 -3.91 4.54
CA VAL A 55 -3.94 -3.45 3.94
C VAL A 55 -3.35 -2.42 4.88
N ALA A 56 -2.19 -2.71 5.46
CA ALA A 56 -1.35 -1.74 6.14
C ALA A 56 -0.42 -1.10 5.12
N ILE A 57 -0.38 0.22 5.10
CA ILE A 57 0.44 1.00 4.18
C ILE A 57 1.42 1.82 5.00
N GLN A 58 2.69 1.75 4.62
CA GLN A 58 3.76 2.53 5.22
C GLN A 58 4.53 3.25 4.11
N VAL A 59 4.74 4.54 4.29
CA VAL A 59 5.48 5.40 3.35
C VAL A 59 6.54 6.15 4.13
N THR A 60 7.77 6.17 3.64
CA THR A 60 8.84 6.99 4.22
C THR A 60 9.20 8.11 3.25
N LEU A 61 8.96 9.36 3.65
CA LEU A 61 9.25 10.54 2.86
C LEU A 61 10.70 11.02 3.06
N PRO A 62 11.25 11.83 2.13
CA PRO A 62 12.57 12.41 2.27
C PRO A 62 12.57 13.35 3.48
N GLY A 63 13.48 13.09 4.43
CA GLY A 63 13.45 13.67 5.77
C GLY A 63 13.30 12.63 6.88
N GLY A 64 12.94 11.38 6.54
CA GLY A 64 12.84 10.27 7.50
C GLY A 64 11.47 10.12 8.13
N ASP A 65 10.54 11.02 7.84
CA ASP A 65 9.15 10.92 8.30
C ASP A 65 8.47 9.70 7.70
N THR A 66 7.92 8.87 8.59
CA THR A 66 7.19 7.67 8.21
C THR A 66 5.71 7.87 8.47
N TYR A 67 4.91 7.72 7.41
CA TYR A 67 3.45 7.79 7.42
C TYR A 67 2.89 6.38 7.38
N GLN A 68 1.90 6.10 8.23
CA GLN A 68 1.29 4.77 8.34
C GLN A 68 -0.22 4.87 8.41
N GLY A 69 -0.91 3.85 7.89
CA GLY A 69 -2.35 3.73 7.98
C GLY A 69 -2.81 2.34 7.55
N THR A 70 -4.08 2.04 7.81
CA THR A 70 -4.71 0.78 7.45
C THR A 70 -6.02 1.02 6.71
N VAL A 71 -6.31 0.18 5.72
CA VAL A 71 -7.57 0.21 4.97
C VAL A 71 -8.12 -1.22 4.87
N PRO A 72 -9.42 -1.44 5.14
CA PRO A 72 -10.06 -2.74 4.87
C PRO A 72 -10.00 -3.08 3.37
N THR A 73 -9.75 -4.34 3.03
CA THR A 73 -9.71 -4.78 1.62
C THR A 73 -11.06 -4.77 0.93
N ASP A 74 -12.14 -4.79 1.71
CA ASP A 74 -13.54 -4.70 1.30
C ASP A 74 -14.12 -3.29 1.48
N ALA A 75 -13.27 -2.29 1.76
CA ALA A 75 -13.72 -0.92 1.90
C ALA A 75 -14.44 -0.47 0.61
N PRO A 76 -15.61 0.18 0.71
CA PRO A 76 -16.28 0.72 -0.45
C PRO A 76 -15.39 1.79 -1.09
N PRO A 77 -15.48 1.98 -2.42
CA PRO A 77 -14.78 3.06 -3.09
C PRO A 77 -15.10 4.41 -2.44
N PRO A 78 -14.12 5.33 -2.34
CA PRO A 78 -14.35 6.67 -1.83
C PRO A 78 -15.55 7.34 -2.52
N ALA A 79 -16.53 7.78 -1.73
CA ALA A 79 -17.75 8.40 -2.25
C ALA A 79 -17.50 9.81 -2.79
N ASP A 80 -16.52 10.51 -2.23
CA ASP A 80 -16.10 11.83 -2.68
C ASP A 80 -14.99 11.74 -3.75
N ARG A 81 -14.76 12.85 -4.46
CA ARG A 81 -13.81 12.95 -5.56
C ARG A 81 -12.66 13.92 -5.27
N ILE A 82 -12.25 14.02 -4.00
CA ILE A 82 -11.30 15.05 -3.53
C ILE A 82 -9.96 15.01 -4.30
N LEU A 83 -9.46 13.83 -4.69
CA LEU A 83 -8.21 13.71 -5.46
C LEU A 83 -8.42 13.56 -6.98
N ALA A 84 -9.63 13.72 -7.52
CA ALA A 84 -9.87 13.57 -8.96
C ALA A 84 -8.98 14.50 -9.81
N GLY A 85 -8.82 15.76 -9.39
CA GLY A 85 -7.91 16.69 -10.06
C GLY A 85 -6.42 16.31 -9.93
N SER A 86 -6.05 15.63 -8.84
CA SER A 86 -4.69 15.11 -8.64
C SER A 86 -4.40 13.97 -9.61
N TRP A 87 -5.34 13.03 -9.78
CA TRP A 87 -5.26 11.98 -10.79
C TRP A 87 -5.06 12.53 -12.19
N ASP A 88 -5.90 13.49 -12.58
CA ASP A 88 -5.83 14.09 -13.90
C ASP A 88 -4.53 14.89 -14.12
N ARG A 89 -3.94 15.46 -13.07
CA ARG A 89 -2.63 16.11 -13.15
C ARG A 89 -1.48 15.12 -13.31
N VAL A 90 -1.55 13.94 -12.67
CA VAL A 90 -0.48 12.93 -12.72
C VAL A 90 -0.52 12.10 -14.00
N PHE A 91 -1.70 11.66 -14.40
CA PHE A 91 -1.88 10.69 -15.49
C PHE A 91 -2.48 11.29 -16.77
N GLY A 92 -2.93 12.55 -16.71
CA GLY A 92 -3.52 13.28 -17.83
C GLY A 92 -5.01 13.57 -17.66
N THR A 93 -5.48 14.63 -18.31
CA THR A 93 -6.86 15.10 -18.19
C THR A 93 -7.89 14.00 -18.50
N GLY A 94 -8.88 13.83 -17.61
CA GLY A 94 -9.95 12.85 -17.76
C GLY A 94 -9.61 11.42 -17.29
N TYR A 95 -8.37 11.16 -16.84
CA TYR A 95 -7.94 9.85 -16.38
C TYR A 95 -8.79 9.33 -15.24
N PHE A 96 -9.12 10.19 -14.25
CA PHE A 96 -9.92 9.78 -13.10
C PHE A 96 -11.25 9.17 -13.53
N ASN A 97 -11.98 9.86 -14.41
CA ASN A 97 -13.29 9.38 -14.87
C ASN A 97 -13.18 8.14 -15.76
N ALA A 98 -12.11 8.02 -16.55
CA ALA A 98 -11.95 6.94 -17.51
C ALA A 98 -11.45 5.62 -16.88
N LYS A 99 -10.65 5.70 -15.80
CA LYS A 99 -9.90 4.54 -15.26
C LYS A 99 -10.10 4.30 -13.77
N VAL A 100 -10.27 5.35 -12.98
CA VAL A 100 -10.38 5.24 -11.52
C VAL A 100 -11.84 5.08 -11.10
N LEU A 101 -12.71 5.91 -11.67
CA LEU A 101 -14.14 5.92 -11.36
C LEU A 101 -14.78 4.59 -11.79
N GLY A 102 -15.40 3.91 -10.83
CA GLY A 102 -16.02 2.60 -11.07
C GLY A 102 -15.04 1.43 -11.07
N SER A 103 -13.75 1.66 -10.80
CA SER A 103 -12.80 0.57 -10.60
C SER A 103 -13.19 -0.25 -9.35
N PRO A 104 -13.27 -1.59 -9.45
CA PRO A 104 -13.70 -2.45 -8.34
C PRO A 104 -12.67 -2.52 -7.20
N LYS A 105 -11.43 -2.08 -7.47
CA LYS A 105 -10.33 -2.04 -6.49
C LYS A 105 -9.75 -0.65 -6.42
N TYR A 106 -10.61 0.33 -6.14
CA TYR A 106 -10.23 1.72 -5.88
C TYR A 106 -10.48 2.03 -4.40
N PHE A 107 -9.43 2.45 -3.70
CA PHE A 107 -9.51 2.77 -2.27
C PHE A 107 -8.68 4.00 -1.92
N ARG A 108 -9.04 4.60 -0.79
CA ARG A 108 -8.31 5.72 -0.18
C ARG A 108 -7.84 5.36 1.21
N ALA A 109 -6.61 5.74 1.52
CA ALA A 109 -6.02 5.69 2.84
C ALA A 109 -5.65 7.10 3.31
N THR A 110 -5.94 7.42 4.56
CA THR A 110 -5.31 8.56 5.24
C THR A 110 -4.17 8.01 6.08
N LEU A 111 -2.94 8.27 5.65
CA LEU A 111 -1.74 7.87 6.39
C LEU A 111 -1.32 9.00 7.32
N ARG A 112 -0.84 8.66 8.52
CA ARG A 112 -0.40 9.65 9.52
C ARG A 112 1.01 9.35 9.99
N ASN A 113 1.82 10.38 10.21
CA ASN A 113 3.12 10.24 10.88
C ASN A 113 3.00 10.42 12.40
N ALA A 114 4.11 10.27 13.13
CA ALA A 114 4.15 10.42 14.58
C ALA A 114 3.76 11.83 15.08
N ALA A 115 3.91 12.86 14.23
CA ALA A 115 3.51 14.23 14.53
C ALA A 115 2.03 14.51 14.20
N GLY A 116 1.29 13.53 13.68
CA GLY A 116 -0.11 13.66 13.27
C GLY A 116 -0.32 14.34 11.91
N ALA A 117 0.75 14.59 11.15
CA ALA A 117 0.64 15.08 9.78
C ALA A 117 0.04 14.00 8.87
N GLU A 118 -0.79 14.42 7.92
CA GLU A 118 -1.53 13.52 7.05
C GLU A 118 -0.94 13.45 5.64
N LEU A 119 -0.98 12.24 5.08
CA LEU A 119 -0.73 11.95 3.67
C LEU A 119 -1.95 11.18 3.14
N LEU A 120 -2.73 11.83 2.27
CA LEU A 120 -3.88 11.22 1.63
C LEU A 120 -3.41 10.43 0.43
N LEU A 121 -3.70 9.13 0.39
CA LEU A 121 -3.28 8.23 -0.67
C LEU A 121 -4.51 7.60 -1.31
N GLU A 122 -4.59 7.65 -2.64
CA GLU A 122 -5.54 6.86 -3.43
C GLU A 122 -4.80 5.90 -4.32
N LEU A 123 -5.29 4.67 -4.38
CA LEU A 123 -4.75 3.61 -5.22
C LEU A 123 -5.90 2.96 -5.99
N HIS A 124 -5.65 2.54 -7.23
CA HIS A 124 -6.46 1.53 -7.89
C HIS A 124 -5.62 0.48 -8.61
N THR A 125 -6.20 -0.69 -8.83
CA THR A 125 -5.60 -1.72 -9.69
C THR A 125 -5.63 -1.26 -11.15
N ILE A 126 -4.51 -1.44 -11.85
CA ILE A 126 -4.38 -1.11 -13.27
C ILE A 126 -5.28 -2.06 -14.09
N PRO A 127 -6.26 -1.55 -14.86
CA PRO A 127 -7.14 -2.41 -15.64
C PRO A 127 -6.36 -3.25 -16.65
N GLY A 128 -6.55 -4.57 -16.60
CA GLY A 128 -5.92 -5.53 -17.53
C GLY A 128 -4.51 -5.99 -17.13
N ASP A 129 -3.95 -5.52 -16.02
CA ASP A 129 -2.69 -6.06 -15.52
C ASP A 129 -2.89 -7.41 -14.80
N VAL A 130 -2.26 -8.44 -15.35
CA VAL A 130 -2.30 -9.81 -14.84
C VAL A 130 -1.47 -10.00 -13.57
N HIS A 131 -0.55 -9.08 -13.27
CA HIS A 131 0.28 -9.12 -12.07
C HIS A 131 -0.33 -8.38 -10.88
N GLY A 132 -1.50 -7.76 -11.06
CA GLY A 132 -2.19 -7.03 -9.99
C GLY A 132 -1.51 -5.72 -9.61
N GLY A 133 -0.82 -5.08 -10.55
CA GLY A 133 -0.20 -3.77 -10.40
C GLY A 133 -1.20 -2.72 -9.93
N VAL A 134 -0.69 -1.82 -9.10
CA VAL A 134 -1.45 -0.70 -8.56
C VAL A 134 -0.79 0.59 -9.00
N GLU A 135 -1.63 1.57 -9.28
CA GLU A 135 -1.22 2.94 -9.50
C GLU A 135 -2.04 3.87 -8.62
N GLY A 136 -1.55 5.08 -8.42
CA GLY A 136 -2.09 5.95 -7.40
C GLY A 136 -1.61 7.37 -7.45
N VAL A 137 -2.22 8.16 -6.58
CA VAL A 137 -1.76 9.51 -6.26
C VAL A 137 -1.75 9.69 -4.75
N ALA A 138 -0.75 10.39 -4.24
CA ALA A 138 -0.72 10.81 -2.85
C ALA A 138 -0.61 12.34 -2.76
N ARG A 139 -1.24 12.93 -1.74
CA ARG A 139 -1.13 14.36 -1.44
C ARG A 139 -0.90 14.56 0.05
N ASP A 140 0.14 15.29 0.39
CA ASP A 140 0.41 15.62 1.79
C ASP A 140 -0.34 16.88 2.25
N ALA A 141 -0.20 17.20 3.55
CA ALA A 141 -0.80 18.39 4.14
C ALA A 141 -0.30 19.72 3.53
N ALA A 142 0.91 19.73 2.95
CA ALA A 142 1.46 20.89 2.25
C ALA A 142 0.95 21.03 0.80
N GLY A 143 0.17 20.05 0.32
CA GLY A 143 -0.35 20.01 -1.04
C GLY A 143 0.64 19.46 -2.07
N ARG A 144 1.80 18.93 -1.64
CA ARG A 144 2.74 18.25 -2.52
C ARG A 144 2.10 16.99 -3.07
N LEU A 145 2.26 16.79 -4.37
CA LEU A 145 1.62 15.71 -5.12
C LEU A 145 2.67 14.65 -5.46
N TYR A 146 2.28 13.40 -5.30
CA TYR A 146 3.11 12.25 -5.62
C TYR A 146 2.33 11.31 -6.53
N LYS A 147 3.00 10.76 -7.54
CA LYS A 147 2.53 9.57 -8.25
C LYS A 147 2.90 8.35 -7.42
N ALA A 148 1.96 7.46 -7.16
CA ALA A 148 2.19 6.19 -6.50
C ALA A 148 2.12 5.05 -7.52
N GLY A 149 3.01 4.07 -7.41
CA GLY A 149 2.98 2.89 -8.25
C GLY A 149 4.24 2.06 -8.14
N HIS A 150 4.24 0.91 -8.82
CA HIS A 150 5.41 0.07 -8.98
C HIS A 150 6.29 0.54 -10.14
#